data_AF-A0A2R6LTJ9-F1
#
_entry.id   AF-A0A2R6LTJ9-F1
#
_cell.length_a   1.000
_cell.length_b   1.000
_cell.length_c   1.000
_cell.angle_alpha   90.00
_cell.angle_beta   90.00
_cell.angle_gamma   90.00
#
_symmetry.space_group_name_H-M   'P 1'
#
loop_
_entity.id
_entity.type
_entity.pdbx_description
1 polymer ?
#
loop_
_entity_poly.entity_id
_entity_poly.type
_entity_poly.pdbx_seq_one_letter_code
_entity_poly.pdbx_strand_id
1 'polypeptide(L)' 'METVELSTEGVVYTETTVNVPPEGIKKRGYQIGIVEVGDARVLGRLAGDGLAIGDEVALSGHIEDEKGYAAPLFEAV' A
#
# COMPACT_ATOMS: atom_id res chain seq x y z
N MET A 1 4.36 6.82 25.64
CA MET A 1 4.19 6.87 24.18
C MET A 1 2.69 6.87 23.93
N GLU A 2 2.21 7.75 23.08
CA GLU A 2 0.79 7.87 22.74
C GLU A 2 0.62 7.56 21.25
N THR A 3 -0.52 6.98 20.89
CA THR A 3 -0.88 6.71 19.49
C THR A 3 -1.46 7.97 18.87
N VAL A 4 -1.17 8.19 17.59
CA VAL A 4 -1.76 9.26 16.79
C VAL A 4 -2.54 8.66 15.62
N GLU A 5 -3.65 9.29 15.26
CA GLU A 5 -4.37 8.96 14.04
C GLU A 5 -3.72 9.69 12.85
N LEU A 6 -3.44 8.94 11.78
CA LEU A 6 -2.87 9.48 10.55
C LEU A 6 -3.99 9.78 9.54
N SER A 7 -3.69 10.66 8.58
CA SER A 7 -4.54 10.85 7.40
C SER A 7 -4.72 9.54 6.64
N THR A 8 -5.91 9.32 6.10
CA THR A 8 -6.20 8.21 5.18
C THR A 8 -5.82 8.52 3.73
N GLU A 9 -5.47 9.76 3.43
CA GLU A 9 -4.99 10.20 2.11
C GLU A 9 -3.49 10.49 2.17
N GLY A 10 -2.81 10.23 1.05
CA GLY A 10 -1.36 10.40 0.94
C GLY A 10 -0.86 10.40 -0.49
N VAL A 11 0.46 10.42 -0.64
CA VAL A 11 1.15 10.45 -1.94
C VAL A 11 2.13 9.29 -2.04
N VAL A 12 2.18 8.63 -3.20
CA VAL A 12 3.16 7.56 -3.45
C VAL A 12 4.57 8.14 -3.45
N TYR A 13 5.37 7.77 -2.46
CA TYR A 13 6.76 8.21 -2.32
C TYR A 13 7.73 7.35 -3.14
N THR A 14 7.55 6.03 -3.10
CA THR A 14 8.27 5.08 -3.96
C THR A 14 7.38 3.86 -4.20
N GLU A 15 7.56 3.21 -5.34
CA GLU A 15 6.84 2.00 -5.69
C GLU A 15 7.78 0.93 -6.23
N THR A 16 7.33 -0.32 -6.17
CA THR A 16 7.91 -1.41 -6.94
C THR A 16 6.84 -2.44 -7.27
N THR A 17 7.08 -3.18 -8.35
CA THR A 17 6.25 -4.32 -8.74
C THR A 17 6.88 -5.63 -8.29
N VAL A 18 6.09 -6.48 -7.63
CA VAL A 18 6.45 -7.85 -7.29
C VAL A 18 5.96 -8.80 -8.37
N ASN A 19 6.89 -9.19 -9.24
CA ASN A 19 6.59 -10.06 -10.39
C ASN A 19 6.48 -11.54 -10.01
N VAL A 20 7.22 -11.97 -9.00
CA VAL A 20 7.24 -13.35 -8.51
C VAL A 20 6.84 -13.33 -7.05
N PRO A 21 5.55 -13.55 -6.75
CA PRO A 21 5.08 -13.53 -5.38
C PRO A 21 5.51 -14.80 -4.62
N PRO A 22 5.49 -14.77 -3.28
CA PRO A 22 5.63 -15.97 -2.46
C PRO A 22 4.61 -17.05 -2.83
N GLU A 23 4.94 -18.30 -2.48
CA GLU A 23 3.99 -19.40 -2.59
C GLU A 23 2.68 -19.09 -1.85
N GLY A 24 1.55 -19.51 -2.42
CA GLY A 24 0.21 -19.24 -1.88
C GLY A 24 -0.45 -17.96 -2.40
N ILE A 25 0.32 -16.99 -2.91
CA ILE A 25 -0.26 -15.76 -3.49
C ILE A 25 -0.45 -15.92 -4.99
N LYS A 26 -1.72 -15.98 -5.42
CA LYS A 26 -2.08 -16.20 -6.84
C LYS A 26 -1.83 -14.98 -7.74
N LYS A 27 -1.99 -13.76 -7.21
CA LYS A 27 -1.82 -12.52 -7.99
C LYS A 27 -0.33 -12.26 -8.21
N ARG A 28 0.11 -12.26 -9.47
CA ARG A 28 1.45 -11.86 -9.90
C ARG A 28 1.45 -10.40 -10.36
N GLY A 29 2.62 -9.78 -10.42
CA GLY A 29 2.79 -8.43 -10.96
C GLY A 29 2.09 -7.37 -10.11
N TYR A 30 1.94 -7.60 -8.81
CA TYR A 30 1.28 -6.65 -7.94
C TYR A 30 2.22 -5.53 -7.54
N GLN A 31 1.66 -4.37 -7.25
CA GLN A 31 2.44 -3.22 -6.83
C GLN A 31 2.38 -3.03 -5.31
N ILE A 32 3.52 -2.65 -4.74
CA ILE A 32 3.64 -2.17 -3.36
C ILE A 32 4.38 -0.85 -3.38
N GLY A 33 4.19 -0.04 -2.34
CA GLY A 33 4.87 1.23 -2.25
C GLY A 33 4.92 1.77 -0.85
N ILE A 34 5.77 2.77 -0.66
CA ILE A 34 5.72 3.63 0.52
C ILE A 34 4.82 4.81 0.16
N VAL A 35 3.79 5.02 0.98
CA VAL A 35 2.90 6.17 0.88
C VAL A 35 3.24 7.14 2.00
N GLU A 36 3.44 8.41 1.65
CA GLU A 36 3.57 9.51 2.59
C GLU A 36 2.16 9.95 3.04
N VAL A 37 1.86 9.77 4.32
CA VAL A 37 0.56 10.06 4.95
C VAL A 37 0.76 10.99 6.14
N GLY A 38 0.48 12.28 5.94
CA GLY A 38 0.85 13.31 6.92
C GLY A 38 2.35 13.32 7.19
N ASP A 39 2.74 13.23 8.47
CA ASP A 39 4.15 13.24 8.89
C ASP A 39 4.80 11.85 8.91
N ALA A 40 4.13 10.83 8.36
CA ALA A 40 4.57 9.44 8.39
C ALA A 40 4.72 8.82 6.99
N ARG A 41 5.46 7.71 6.93
CA ARG A 41 5.62 6.88 5.73
C ARG A 41 5.22 5.45 6.04
N VAL A 42 4.30 4.91 5.25
CA VAL A 42 3.70 3.59 5.49
C VAL A 42 3.90 2.72 4.25
N LEU A 43 4.39 1.49 4.45
CA LEU A 43 4.43 0.47 3.40
C LEU A 43 3.02 -0.09 3.21
N GLY A 44 2.53 -0.06 1.97
CA GLY A 44 1.20 -0.55 1.63
C GLY A 44 1.15 -1.22 0.26
N ARG A 45 0.02 -1.88 0.03
CA ARG A 45 -0.36 -2.38 -1.29
C ARG A 45 -0.92 -1.22 -2.11
N LEU A 46 -0.53 -1.15 -3.38
CA LEU A 46 -1.10 -0.21 -4.33
C LEU A 46 -2.10 -0.98 -5.22
N ALA A 47 -3.33 -0.48 -5.31
CA ALA A 47 -4.40 -1.10 -6.09
C ALA A 47 -4.30 -0.75 -7.57
N GLY A 48 -4.78 -1.66 -8.41
CA GLY A 48 -4.60 -1.56 -9.85
C GLY A 48 -3.16 -1.81 -10.30
N ASP A 49 -2.88 -1.39 -11.53
CA ASP A 49 -1.55 -1.36 -12.12
C ASP A 49 -1.26 0.09 -12.54
N GLY A 50 -0.03 0.55 -12.32
CA GLY A 50 0.44 1.82 -12.88
C GLY A 50 0.33 3.05 -11.98
N LEU A 51 0.17 2.89 -10.66
CA LEU A 51 0.41 4.01 -9.75
C LEU A 51 1.90 4.37 -9.78
N ALA A 52 2.21 5.64 -9.89
CA ALA A 52 3.56 6.17 -10.03
C ALA A 52 3.95 7.03 -8.82
N ILE A 53 5.24 7.31 -8.70
CA ILE A 53 5.75 8.25 -7.70
C ILE A 53 5.11 9.63 -7.92
N GLY A 54 4.54 10.19 -6.86
CA GLY A 54 3.83 11.47 -6.89
C GLY A 54 2.32 11.37 -7.07
N ASP A 55 1.78 10.17 -7.32
CA ASP A 55 0.33 9.99 -7.43
C ASP A 55 -0.35 10.10 -6.05
N GLU A 56 -1.51 10.76 -6.03
CA GLU A 56 -2.38 10.86 -4.86
C GLU A 56 -3.17 9.56 -4.67
N VAL A 57 -3.23 9.07 -3.43
CA VAL A 57 -3.91 7.83 -3.09
C VAL A 57 -4.66 7.94 -1.77
N ALA A 58 -5.72 7.14 -1.62
CA ALA A 58 -6.48 7.00 -0.38
C ALA A 58 -6.50 5.55 0.10
N LEU A 59 -6.51 5.37 1.43
CA LEU A 59 -6.68 4.09 2.09
C LEU A 59 -8.09 3.55 1.80
N SER A 60 -8.17 2.47 1.04
CA SER A 60 -9.44 1.82 0.67
C SER A 60 -9.75 0.57 1.48
N GLY A 61 -8.78 0.06 2.23
CA GLY A 61 -8.94 -1.12 3.07
C GLY A 61 -7.61 -1.76 3.43
N HIS A 62 -7.61 -3.08 3.53
CA HIS A 62 -6.40 -3.87 3.80
C HIS A 62 -6.46 -5.20 3.06
N ILE A 63 -5.29 -5.78 2.82
CA ILE A 63 -5.11 -7.15 2.40
C ILE A 63 -4.65 -7.96 3.61
N GLU A 64 -5.29 -9.08 3.86
CA GLU A 64 -4.95 -10.00 4.95
C GLU A 64 -4.41 -11.32 4.38
N ASP A 65 -3.38 -11.89 5.02
CA ASP A 65 -2.92 -13.23 4.70
C ASP A 65 -3.64 -14.31 5.52
N GLU A 66 -3.36 -15.59 5.24
CA GLU A 66 -4.01 -16.72 5.93
C GLU A 66 -3.73 -16.78 7.44
N LYS A 67 -2.76 -15.99 7.94
CA LYS A 67 -2.39 -15.90 9.37
C LYS A 67 -2.99 -14.66 10.05
N GLY A 68 -3.78 -13.86 9.34
CA GLY A 68 -4.38 -12.64 9.87
C GLY A 68 -3.47 -11.42 9.83
N TYR A 69 -2.34 -11.46 9.10
CA TYR A 69 -1.48 -10.28 8.97
C TYR A 69 -2.04 -9.33 7.91
N ALA A 70 -2.45 -8.15 8.35
CA ALA A 70 -3.01 -7.11 7.50
C ALA A 70 -1.93 -6.13 6.99
N ALA A 71 -2.03 -5.78 5.71
CA ALA A 71 -1.29 -4.69 5.09
C ALA A 71 -2.30 -3.68 4.49
N PRO A 72 -2.10 -2.37 4.67
CA PRO A 72 -3.02 -1.36 4.13
C PRO A 72 -3.05 -1.42 2.59
N LEU A 73 -4.23 -1.18 2.02
CA LEU A 73 -4.46 -1.06 0.59
C LEU A 73 -4.78 0.40 0.24
N PHE A 74 -4.03 0.96 -0.70
CA PHE A 74 -4.22 2.30 -1.22
C PHE A 74 -4.63 2.25 -2.69
N GLU A 75 -5.55 3.13 -3.11
CA GLU A 75 -5.97 3.29 -4.51
C GLU A 75 -5.88 4.76 -4.92
N ALA A 76 -5.81 5.01 -6.22
CA ALA A 76 -5.89 6.37 -6.76
C ALA A 76 -7.15 7.09 -6.24
N VAL A 77 -6.98 8.37 -5.92
CA VAL A 77 -8.09 9.29 -5.62
C VAL A 77 -8.84 9.67 -6.91
#